data_AF-A0A417SFQ5-F1
#
_entry.id   AF-A0A417SFQ5-F1
#
_cell.length_a   1.000
_cell.length_b   1.000
_cell.length_c   1.000
_cell.angle_alpha   90.00
_cell.angle_beta   90.00
_cell.angle_gamma   90.00
#
_symmetry.space_group_name_H-M   'P 1'
#
loop_
_entity.id
_entity.type
_entity.pdbx_description
1 polymer ?
#
loop_
_entity_poly.entity_id
_entity_poly.type
_entity_poly.pdbx_seq_one_letter_code
_entity_poly.pdbx_strand_id
1 'polypeptide(L)'
;MLKEINSSKDVITNVDLFNEIIELVKNSKDTALMKCEGELPPFVDYAIPESYVSGIYDYEFDPLFVLSPGYNEGYYLDLSIRGAWSITYKIDTLHLGTIKTLGNSVEGIRQMATLYGECLVSFQKIMYDNMDSFTRKGFDLKFYNTKKEYSGGFSGLESSDIALQRFQEYHSKSPEELNYGIIRDNMSRKEKIVTERSNL
;
A
#
# COMPACT_ATOMS: atom_id res chain seq x y z
N MET A 1 -1.31 -7.01 10.61
CA MET A 1 -2.04 -7.25 9.35
C MET A 1 -2.93 -6.05 9.10
N LEU A 2 -2.82 -5.43 7.92
CA LEU A 2 -3.68 -4.31 7.53
C LEU A 2 -5.16 -4.73 7.54
N LYS A 3 -6.03 -3.75 7.79
CA LYS A 3 -7.48 -3.98 7.78
C LYS A 3 -7.99 -4.34 6.38
N GLU A 4 -8.96 -5.24 6.35
CA GLU A 4 -9.66 -5.63 5.13
C GLU A 4 -10.51 -4.48 4.58
N ILE A 5 -10.63 -4.41 3.25
CA ILE A 5 -11.43 -3.39 2.56
C ILE A 5 -12.67 -4.04 1.96
N ASN A 6 -13.82 -3.82 2.58
CA ASN A 6 -15.09 -4.45 2.21
C ASN A 6 -16.10 -3.45 1.62
N SER A 7 -15.89 -2.15 1.81
CA SER A 7 -16.84 -1.11 1.42
C SER A 7 -16.15 0.22 1.11
N SER A 8 -16.93 1.18 0.60
CA SER A 8 -16.48 2.55 0.34
C SER A 8 -16.07 3.34 1.58
N LYS A 9 -16.43 2.87 2.78
CA LYS A 9 -16.08 3.54 4.05
C LYS A 9 -14.75 3.06 4.62
N ASP A 10 -14.33 1.86 4.28
CA ASP A 10 -13.06 1.32 4.73
C ASP A 10 -11.95 2.04 3.97
N VAL A 11 -10.84 2.40 4.60
CA VAL A 11 -9.69 3.05 3.94
C VAL A 11 -8.44 2.88 4.79
N ILE A 12 -7.36 2.35 4.23
CA ILE A 12 -6.06 2.30 4.91
C ILE A 12 -5.56 3.73 5.11
N THR A 13 -5.11 4.05 6.32
CA THR A 13 -4.60 5.39 6.65
C THR A 13 -3.07 5.38 6.75
N ASN A 14 -2.46 6.56 6.77
CA ASN A 14 -1.04 6.72 7.09
C ASN A 14 -0.66 6.09 8.43
N VAL A 15 -1.53 6.21 9.44
CA VAL A 15 -1.32 5.60 10.76
C VAL A 15 -1.37 4.07 10.69
N ASP A 16 -2.33 3.51 9.95
CA ASP A 16 -2.40 2.05 9.74
C ASP A 16 -1.14 1.52 9.07
N LEU A 17 -0.66 2.21 8.02
CA LEU A 17 0.56 1.83 7.29
C LEU A 17 1.80 1.92 8.19
N PHE A 18 1.94 3.00 8.98
CA PHE A 18 3.04 3.14 9.94
C PHE A 18 3.04 1.97 10.94
N ASN A 19 1.89 1.71 11.57
CA ASN A 19 1.77 0.67 12.57
C ASN A 19 2.08 -0.72 12.01
N GLU A 20 1.66 -1.01 10.78
CA GLU A 20 1.98 -2.29 10.12
C GLU A 20 3.49 -2.42 9.84
N ILE A 21 4.17 -1.35 9.41
CA ILE A 21 5.62 -1.34 9.25
C ILE A 21 6.30 -1.66 10.59
N ILE A 22 5.90 -0.98 11.66
CA ILE A 22 6.45 -1.20 13.00
C ILE A 22 6.22 -2.64 13.47
N GLU A 23 5.04 -3.19 13.22
CA GLU A 23 4.72 -4.56 13.60
C GLU A 23 5.57 -5.58 12.85
N LEU A 24 5.81 -5.40 11.55
CA LEU A 24 6.71 -6.27 10.79
C LEU A 24 8.16 -6.14 11.23
N VAL A 25 8.61 -4.92 11.56
CA VAL A 25 9.97 -4.69 12.09
C VAL A 25 10.18 -5.42 13.42
N LYS A 26 9.23 -5.36 14.36
CA LYS A 26 9.29 -6.08 15.64
C LYS A 26 9.39 -7.60 15.47
N ASN A 27 8.79 -8.11 14.40
CA ASN A 27 8.77 -9.53 14.06
C ASN A 27 9.86 -9.90 13.04
N SER A 28 10.81 -9.00 12.76
CA SER A 28 11.92 -9.30 11.86
C SER A 28 12.83 -10.37 12.45
N LYS A 29 13.31 -11.26 11.58
CA LYS A 29 14.27 -12.32 11.94
C LYS A 29 15.72 -11.85 11.85
N ASP A 30 15.97 -10.59 11.52
CA ASP A 30 17.33 -10.04 11.55
C ASP A 30 17.81 -9.88 13.00
N THR A 31 18.58 -10.86 13.43
CA THR A 31 19.15 -10.97 14.78
C THR A 31 20.25 -9.93 15.05
N ALA A 32 20.74 -9.22 14.03
CA ALA A 32 21.71 -8.14 14.23
C ALA A 32 21.08 -6.90 14.88
N LEU A 33 19.76 -6.71 14.73
CA LEU A 33 19.01 -5.59 15.32
C LEU A 33 18.13 -6.00 16.49
N MET A 34 17.51 -7.18 16.43
CA MET A 34 16.53 -7.62 17.42
C MET A 34 17.21 -8.35 18.57
N LYS A 35 17.02 -7.83 19.80
CA LYS A 35 17.38 -8.58 21.03
C LYS A 35 16.27 -9.52 21.47
N CYS A 36 15.01 -9.16 21.22
CA CYS A 36 13.81 -9.91 21.58
C CYS A 36 12.81 -9.82 20.41
N GLU A 37 12.22 -10.96 20.02
CA GLU A 37 11.13 -11.01 19.05
C GLU A 37 9.89 -10.31 19.61
N GLY A 38 9.19 -9.52 18.79
CA GLY A 38 7.99 -8.78 19.17
C GLY A 38 8.26 -7.42 19.84
N GLU A 39 9.54 -7.05 20.02
CA GLU A 39 9.93 -5.76 20.57
C GLU A 39 10.67 -4.91 19.53
N LEU A 40 10.61 -3.58 19.69
CA LEU A 40 11.47 -2.71 18.90
C LEU A 40 12.93 -2.89 19.36
N PRO A 41 13.91 -2.57 18.50
CA PRO A 41 15.30 -2.61 18.91
C PRO A 41 15.50 -1.77 20.19
N PRO A 42 16.35 -2.22 21.13
CA PRO A 42 16.49 -1.58 22.45
C PRO A 42 17.10 -0.17 22.42
N PHE A 43 17.63 0.25 21.27
CA PHE A 43 18.13 1.62 21.07
C PHE A 43 17.03 2.59 20.63
N VAL A 44 15.84 2.10 20.27
CA VAL A 44 14.69 2.92 19.91
C VAL A 44 13.98 3.36 21.20
N ASP A 45 13.92 4.67 21.43
CA ASP A 45 13.23 5.25 22.58
C ASP A 45 11.74 5.36 22.33
N TYR A 46 11.33 5.70 21.10
CA TYR A 46 9.93 5.66 20.70
C TYR A 46 9.74 5.52 19.19
N ALA A 47 8.58 4.98 18.81
CA ALA A 47 8.02 5.00 17.46
C ALA A 47 6.59 5.52 17.56
N ILE A 48 6.32 6.70 17.00
CA ILE A 48 5.05 7.41 17.18
C ILE A 48 4.43 7.65 15.79
N PRO A 49 3.18 7.20 15.55
CA PRO A 49 2.48 7.49 14.32
C PRO A 49 2.13 8.98 14.22
N GLU A 50 1.91 9.46 13.00
CA GLU A 50 1.41 10.80 12.76
C GLU A 50 0.06 11.05 13.49
N SER A 51 -0.09 12.24 14.05
CA SER A 51 -1.30 12.70 14.73
C SER A 51 -2.43 13.02 13.76
N TYR A 52 -2.09 13.54 12.58
CA TYR A 52 -3.04 13.81 11.50
C TYR A 52 -3.32 12.53 10.70
N VAL A 53 -4.57 12.09 10.72
CA VAL A 53 -5.00 10.86 10.02
C VAL A 53 -5.52 11.19 8.63
N SER A 54 -4.95 10.54 7.61
CA SER A 54 -5.37 10.67 6.21
C SER A 54 -5.49 9.31 5.54
N GLY A 55 -6.51 9.16 4.69
CA GLY A 55 -6.75 7.95 3.91
C GLY A 55 -5.85 7.86 2.67
N ILE A 56 -5.44 6.64 2.35
CA ILE A 56 -4.65 6.26 1.18
C ILE A 56 -5.57 5.49 0.22
N TYR A 57 -5.71 6.01 -1.00
CA TYR A 57 -6.68 5.59 -2.00
C TYR A 57 -6.04 5.06 -3.30
N ASP A 58 -4.71 5.11 -3.38
CA ASP A 58 -3.95 4.55 -4.48
C ASP A 58 -2.60 4.05 -3.99
N TYR A 59 -2.04 3.06 -4.69
CA TYR A 59 -0.69 2.56 -4.46
C TYR A 59 0.38 3.33 -5.25
N GLU A 60 0.00 4.30 -6.10
CA GLU A 60 0.91 5.13 -6.91
C GLU A 60 1.74 6.12 -6.04
N PHE A 61 2.59 5.58 -5.17
CA PHE A 61 3.50 6.33 -4.31
C PHE A 61 4.76 5.51 -4.00
N ASP A 62 5.83 6.23 -3.67
CA ASP A 62 7.11 5.66 -3.24
C ASP A 62 7.39 5.99 -1.77
N PRO A 63 8.18 5.17 -1.06
CA PRO A 63 8.64 5.52 0.28
C PRO A 63 9.60 6.71 0.23
N LEU A 64 9.37 7.69 1.09
CA LEU A 64 10.25 8.84 1.32
C LEU A 64 10.68 8.81 2.80
N PHE A 65 11.60 7.89 3.11
CA PHE A 65 12.09 7.71 4.46
C PHE A 65 13.35 8.56 4.66
N VAL A 66 13.45 9.27 5.79
CA VAL A 66 14.53 10.23 6.05
C VAL A 66 15.16 9.93 7.41
N LEU A 67 16.42 9.48 7.40
CA LEU A 67 17.26 9.39 8.58
C LEU A 67 18.03 10.71 8.76
N SER A 68 17.83 11.39 9.89
CA SER A 68 18.43 12.70 10.15
C SER A 68 18.97 12.86 11.58
N PRO A 69 20.03 13.67 11.78
CA PRO A 69 20.50 14.03 13.11
C PRO A 69 19.59 15.07 13.76
N GLY A 70 19.20 14.82 15.00
CA GLY A 70 18.47 15.74 15.89
C GLY A 70 19.36 16.63 16.73
N TYR A 71 20.64 16.78 16.37
CA TYR A 71 21.68 17.40 17.19
C TYR A 71 21.76 16.78 18.60
N ASN A 72 21.30 17.51 19.62
CA ASN A 72 21.34 17.07 21.02
C ASN A 72 20.17 16.14 21.38
N GLU A 73 19.25 15.89 20.46
CA GLU A 73 18.05 15.08 20.68
C GLU A 73 18.22 13.63 20.17
N GLY A 74 19.39 13.28 19.63
CA GLY A 74 19.68 11.96 19.07
C GLY A 74 19.41 11.89 17.56
N TYR A 75 18.84 10.78 17.07
CA TYR A 75 18.57 10.56 15.65
C TYR A 75 17.10 10.28 15.38
N TYR A 76 16.61 10.81 14.27
CA TYR A 76 15.24 10.68 13.80
C TYR A 76 15.19 9.85 12.52
N LEU A 77 14.23 8.95 12.44
CA LEU A 77 13.83 8.27 11.22
C LEU A 77 12.36 8.59 10.95
N ASP A 78 12.14 9.52 10.03
CA ASP A 78 10.80 9.91 9.60
C ASP A 78 10.38 9.06 8.41
N LEU A 79 9.21 8.43 8.52
CA LEU A 79 8.63 7.61 7.47
C LEU A 79 7.53 8.41 6.77
N SER A 80 7.70 8.67 5.48
CA SER A 80 6.68 9.29 4.63
C SER A 80 6.46 8.47 3.36
N ILE A 81 5.36 8.73 2.65
CA ILE A 81 5.17 8.32 1.26
C ILE A 81 5.03 9.56 0.37
N ARG A 82 5.44 9.46 -0.88
CA ARG A 82 5.27 10.55 -1.86
C ARG A 82 4.69 10.00 -3.16
N GLY A 83 3.61 10.60 -3.63
CA GLY A 83 2.93 10.17 -4.85
C GLY A 83 1.46 10.60 -4.90
N ALA A 84 0.70 9.96 -5.80
CA ALA A 84 -0.73 10.19 -6.01
C ALA A 84 -1.59 9.32 -5.07
N TRP A 85 -1.23 9.29 -3.78
CA TRP A 85 -1.86 8.44 -2.75
C TRP A 85 -3.29 8.86 -2.37
N SER A 86 -3.68 10.11 -2.63
CA SER A 86 -4.99 10.66 -2.21
C SER A 86 -6.10 10.30 -3.20
N ILE A 87 -7.35 10.69 -2.90
CA ILE A 87 -8.46 10.57 -3.86
C ILE A 87 -8.26 11.42 -5.12
N THR A 88 -7.39 12.44 -5.05
CA THR A 88 -6.99 13.27 -6.18
C THR A 88 -5.70 12.74 -6.81
N TYR A 89 -5.46 13.06 -8.07
CA TYR A 89 -4.19 12.77 -8.77
C TYR A 89 -3.03 13.71 -8.39
N LYS A 90 -3.19 14.51 -7.33
CA LYS A 90 -2.12 15.40 -6.85
C LYS A 90 -0.96 14.57 -6.30
N ILE A 91 0.25 14.90 -6.74
CA ILE A 91 1.47 14.39 -6.12
C ILE A 91 1.74 15.18 -4.84
N ASP A 92 1.74 14.48 -3.71
CA ASP A 92 2.00 15.08 -2.40
C ASP A 92 2.81 14.13 -1.50
N THR A 93 3.36 14.67 -0.43
CA THR A 93 4.01 13.89 0.62
C THR A 93 3.05 13.69 1.78
N LEU A 94 2.90 12.45 2.24
CA LEU A 94 2.13 12.11 3.44
C LEU A 94 3.06 11.50 4.48
N HIS A 95 3.16 12.17 5.64
CA HIS A 95 3.91 11.66 6.78
C HIS A 95 3.15 10.51 7.45
N LEU A 96 3.86 9.42 7.75
CA LEU A 96 3.33 8.23 8.39
C LEU A 96 3.58 8.24 9.89
N GLY A 97 4.80 8.62 10.29
CA GLY A 97 5.23 8.66 11.68
C GLY A 97 6.75 8.71 11.82
N THR A 98 7.21 8.84 13.06
CA THR A 98 8.62 9.07 13.41
C THR A 98 9.09 7.98 14.37
N ILE A 99 10.29 7.46 14.10
CA ILE A 99 11.04 6.60 15.02
C ILE A 99 12.24 7.39 15.54
N LYS A 100 12.51 7.35 16.84
CA LYS A 100 13.59 8.11 17.46
C LYS A 100 14.45 7.28 18.41
N THR A 101 15.75 7.59 18.40
CA THR A 101 16.68 7.29 19.48
C THR A 101 17.20 8.59 20.09
N LEU A 102 17.36 8.64 21.41
CA LEU A 102 17.95 9.74 22.18
C LEU A 102 19.48 9.67 22.19
N GLY A 103 20.06 8.53 21.79
CA GLY A 103 21.50 8.38 21.64
C GLY A 103 22.03 9.19 20.45
N ASN A 104 23.15 9.88 20.63
CA ASN A 104 23.83 10.67 19.59
C ASN A 104 25.21 10.10 19.21
N SER A 105 25.44 8.82 19.48
CA SER A 105 26.69 8.15 19.18
C SER A 105 26.78 7.77 17.69
N VAL A 106 28.01 7.64 17.19
CA VAL A 106 28.27 7.10 15.84
C VAL A 106 27.65 5.71 15.65
N GLU A 107 27.57 4.92 16.72
CA GLU A 107 26.91 3.62 16.66
C GLU A 107 25.38 3.76 16.57
N GLY A 108 24.79 4.74 17.25
CA GLY A 108 23.35 5.02 17.19
C GLY A 108 22.86 5.32 15.77
N ILE A 109 23.58 6.13 15.00
CA ILE A 109 23.19 6.40 13.60
C ILE A 109 23.33 5.16 12.71
N ARG A 110 24.32 4.29 12.96
CA ARG A 110 24.48 3.04 12.22
C ARG A 110 23.33 2.09 12.51
N GLN A 111 22.94 1.96 13.77
CA GLN A 111 21.79 1.17 14.19
C GLN A 111 20.48 1.69 13.57
N MET A 112 20.29 3.01 13.55
CA MET A 112 19.14 3.64 12.88
C MET A 112 19.17 3.44 11.35
N ALA A 113 20.34 3.42 10.71
CA ALA A 113 20.47 3.11 9.29
C ALA A 113 20.11 1.65 8.97
N THR A 114 20.45 0.71 9.83
CA THR A 114 19.98 -0.68 9.66
C THR A 114 18.46 -0.77 9.86
N LEU A 115 17.91 -0.09 10.88
CA LEU A 115 16.47 -0.01 11.11
C LEU A 115 15.71 0.61 9.92
N TYR A 116 16.29 1.63 9.28
CA TYR A 116 15.78 2.19 8.03
C TYR A 116 15.65 1.12 6.94
N GLY A 117 16.64 0.22 6.81
CA GLY A 117 16.60 -0.91 5.89
C GLY A 117 15.45 -1.86 6.20
N GLU A 118 15.26 -2.23 7.47
CA GLU A 118 14.15 -3.09 7.90
C GLU A 118 12.77 -2.45 7.64
N CYS A 119 12.66 -1.13 7.81
CA CYS A 119 11.43 -0.40 7.48
C CYS A 119 11.14 -0.48 5.97
N LEU A 120 12.15 -0.37 5.11
CA LEU A 120 11.98 -0.52 3.65
C LEU A 120 11.56 -1.93 3.25
N VAL A 121 12.21 -2.96 3.83
CA VAL A 121 11.84 -4.36 3.59
C VAL A 121 10.40 -4.63 4.01
N SER A 122 10.02 -4.13 5.19
CA SER A 122 8.65 -4.24 5.72
C SER A 122 7.64 -3.52 4.82
N PHE A 123 7.94 -2.29 4.41
CA PHE A 123 7.11 -1.53 3.47
C PHE A 123 6.92 -2.28 2.14
N GLN A 124 8.00 -2.80 1.55
CA GLN A 124 7.94 -3.55 0.30
C GLN A 124 7.05 -4.79 0.43
N LYS A 125 7.18 -5.53 1.54
CA LYS A 125 6.34 -6.69 1.84
C LYS A 125 4.86 -6.29 1.95
N ILE A 126 4.55 -5.22 2.67
CA ILE A 126 3.19 -4.72 2.83
C ILE A 126 2.58 -4.38 1.46
N MET A 127 3.31 -3.64 0.62
CA MET A 127 2.82 -3.25 -0.70
C MET A 127 2.59 -4.46 -1.60
N TYR A 128 3.49 -5.45 -1.58
CA TYR A 128 3.36 -6.68 -2.35
C TYR A 128 2.12 -7.49 -1.94
N ASP A 129 1.92 -7.67 -0.63
CA ASP A 129 0.85 -8.50 -0.09
C ASP A 129 -0.53 -7.80 -0.15
N ASN A 130 -0.58 -6.47 -0.20
CA ASN A 130 -1.81 -5.69 0.01
C ASN A 130 -2.12 -4.67 -1.11
N MET A 131 -1.47 -4.75 -2.28
CA MET A 131 -1.65 -3.77 -3.36
C MET A 131 -3.11 -3.48 -3.69
N ASP A 132 -3.96 -4.51 -3.76
CA ASP A 132 -5.40 -4.39 -4.05
C ASP A 132 -6.14 -3.53 -3.02
N SER A 133 -5.75 -3.59 -1.75
CA SER A 133 -6.35 -2.82 -0.65
C SER A 133 -6.09 -1.32 -0.80
N PHE A 134 -4.98 -0.95 -1.44
CA PHE A 134 -4.64 0.44 -1.77
C PHE A 134 -5.27 0.92 -3.08
N THR A 135 -5.59 0.02 -4.03
CA THR A 135 -6.28 0.38 -5.27
C THR A 135 -7.76 0.71 -5.00
N ARG A 136 -8.07 1.99 -4.77
CA ARG A 136 -9.45 2.47 -4.49
C ARG A 136 -10.05 3.33 -5.58
N LYS A 137 -9.22 3.89 -6.45
CA LYS A 137 -9.66 4.72 -7.57
C LYS A 137 -10.10 3.87 -8.77
N GLY A 138 -11.07 4.41 -9.50
CA GLY A 138 -11.53 3.88 -10.76
C GLY A 138 -12.19 2.50 -10.69
N PHE A 139 -12.17 1.82 -11.83
CA PHE A 139 -12.78 0.53 -12.03
C PHE A 139 -11.74 -0.48 -12.52
N ASP A 140 -11.84 -1.70 -12.01
CA ASP A 140 -11.10 -2.83 -12.54
C ASP A 140 -11.97 -3.60 -13.53
N LEU A 141 -11.33 -4.10 -14.58
CA LEU A 141 -11.92 -5.09 -15.50
C LEU A 141 -11.06 -6.34 -15.45
N LYS A 142 -11.64 -7.45 -14.99
CA LYS A 142 -11.00 -8.78 -14.96
C LYS A 142 -11.64 -9.68 -16.00
N PHE A 143 -10.84 -10.31 -16.86
CA PHE A 143 -11.31 -11.25 -17.88
C PHE A 143 -11.21 -12.69 -17.39
N TYR A 144 -12.15 -13.51 -17.85
CA TYR A 144 -12.20 -14.94 -17.55
C TYR A 144 -12.50 -15.74 -18.80
N ASN A 145 -11.85 -16.89 -18.94
CA ASN A 145 -12.06 -17.80 -20.06
C ASN A 145 -13.32 -18.68 -19.86
N THR A 146 -13.63 -19.53 -20.82
CA THR A 146 -14.76 -20.47 -20.75
C THR A 146 -14.70 -21.47 -19.59
N LYS A 147 -13.51 -21.70 -19.03
CA LYS A 147 -13.29 -22.53 -17.83
C LYS A 147 -13.41 -21.74 -16.52
N LYS A 148 -13.76 -20.45 -16.59
CA LYS A 148 -13.85 -19.51 -15.46
C LYS A 148 -12.50 -19.20 -14.81
N GLU A 149 -11.41 -19.32 -15.56
CA GLU A 149 -10.06 -19.02 -15.08
C GLU A 149 -9.68 -17.58 -15.44
N TYR A 150 -9.00 -16.88 -14.52
CA TYR A 150 -8.54 -15.51 -14.73
C TYR A 150 -7.57 -15.43 -15.92
N SER A 151 -7.87 -14.53 -16.85
CA SER A 151 -7.19 -14.41 -18.14
C SER A 151 -6.57 -13.01 -18.37
N GLY A 152 -6.37 -12.25 -17.29
CA GLY A 152 -5.82 -10.89 -17.33
C GLY A 152 -6.85 -9.81 -17.05
N GLY A 153 -6.43 -8.54 -17.09
CA GLY A 153 -7.30 -7.43 -16.74
C GLY A 153 -6.66 -6.05 -16.87
N PHE A 154 -7.48 -5.04 -16.64
CA PHE A 154 -7.10 -3.63 -16.54
C PHE A 154 -7.54 -3.10 -15.17
N SER A 155 -6.80 -2.13 -14.64
CA SER A 155 -7.13 -1.45 -13.40
C SER A 155 -7.09 0.07 -13.61
N GLY A 156 -7.78 0.81 -12.74
CA GLY A 156 -7.79 2.27 -12.76
C GLY A 156 -8.60 2.89 -13.91
N LEU A 157 -9.55 2.16 -14.50
CA LEU A 157 -10.40 2.70 -15.58
C LEU A 157 -11.33 3.79 -15.04
N GLU A 158 -11.55 4.84 -15.82
CA GLU A 158 -12.23 6.06 -15.37
C GLU A 158 -13.72 5.83 -15.04
N SER A 159 -14.38 4.87 -15.71
CA SER A 159 -15.80 4.57 -15.51
C SER A 159 -16.14 3.11 -15.80
N SER A 160 -17.29 2.67 -15.26
CA SER A 160 -17.86 1.36 -15.60
C SER A 160 -18.17 1.21 -17.10
N ASP A 161 -18.52 2.30 -17.79
CA ASP A 161 -18.88 2.25 -19.21
C ASP A 161 -17.63 2.07 -20.07
N ILE A 162 -16.53 2.76 -19.73
CA ILE A 162 -15.22 2.55 -20.37
C ILE A 162 -14.74 1.12 -20.14
N ALA A 163 -14.92 0.58 -18.93
CA ALA A 163 -14.61 -0.81 -18.64
C ALA A 163 -15.45 -1.79 -19.48
N LEU A 164 -16.74 -1.52 -19.67
CA LEU A 164 -17.59 -2.35 -20.52
C LEU A 164 -17.19 -2.26 -22.00
N GLN A 165 -16.90 -1.05 -22.50
CA GLN A 165 -16.43 -0.86 -23.87
C GLN A 165 -15.11 -1.62 -24.10
N ARG A 166 -14.18 -1.55 -23.15
CA ARG A 166 -12.91 -2.28 -23.18
C ARG A 166 -13.13 -3.79 -23.17
N PHE A 167 -14.07 -4.27 -22.37
CA PHE A 167 -14.46 -5.67 -22.37
C PHE A 167 -14.93 -6.12 -23.77
N GLN A 168 -15.89 -5.40 -24.36
CA GLN A 168 -16.45 -5.72 -25.68
C GLN A 168 -15.36 -5.71 -26.77
N GLU A 169 -14.45 -4.72 -26.73
CA GLU A 169 -13.33 -4.62 -27.67
C GLU A 169 -12.45 -5.89 -27.64
N TYR A 170 -12.05 -6.35 -26.44
CA TYR A 170 -11.14 -7.48 -26.28
C TYR A 170 -11.84 -8.83 -26.47
N HIS A 171 -13.07 -8.97 -25.95
CA HIS A 171 -13.88 -10.16 -26.14
C HIS A 171 -14.08 -10.45 -27.64
N SER A 172 -14.33 -9.43 -28.47
CA SER A 172 -14.53 -9.60 -29.91
C SER A 172 -13.33 -10.19 -30.65
N LYS A 173 -12.11 -10.02 -30.09
CA LYS A 173 -10.86 -10.52 -30.67
C LYS A 173 -10.55 -11.95 -30.24
N SER A 174 -10.87 -12.31 -29.00
CA SER A 174 -10.60 -13.63 -28.41
C SER A 174 -11.74 -14.10 -27.49
N PRO A 175 -12.92 -14.47 -28.02
CA PRO A 175 -14.12 -14.72 -27.23
C PRO A 175 -14.07 -15.97 -26.35
N GLU A 176 -13.19 -16.93 -26.65
CA GLU A 176 -13.00 -18.12 -25.80
C GLU A 176 -12.03 -17.86 -24.63
N GLU A 177 -10.96 -17.11 -24.87
CA GLU A 177 -9.96 -16.74 -23.86
C GLU A 177 -10.48 -15.64 -22.93
N LEU A 178 -11.28 -14.71 -23.46
CA LEU A 178 -11.82 -13.55 -22.75
C LEU A 178 -13.35 -13.61 -22.73
N ASN A 179 -13.89 -14.77 -22.33
CA ASN A 179 -15.31 -15.13 -22.44
C ASN A 179 -16.28 -14.22 -21.69
N TYR A 180 -15.97 -13.87 -20.45
CA TYR A 180 -16.74 -12.91 -19.67
C TYR A 180 -15.83 -12.03 -18.83
N GLY A 181 -16.35 -10.89 -18.40
CA GLY A 181 -15.65 -9.93 -17.57
C GLY A 181 -16.30 -9.77 -16.21
N ILE A 182 -15.51 -9.32 -15.23
CA ILE A 182 -16.01 -8.75 -13.99
C ILE A 182 -15.51 -7.31 -13.94
N ILE A 183 -16.45 -6.36 -13.89
CA ILE A 183 -16.16 -4.95 -13.63
C ILE A 183 -16.34 -4.71 -12.13
N ARG A 184 -15.30 -4.23 -11.45
CA ARG A 184 -15.33 -3.86 -10.04
C ARG A 184 -15.19 -2.36 -9.88
N ASP A 185 -16.09 -1.72 -9.16
CA ASP A 185 -15.86 -0.39 -8.60
C ASP A 185 -14.88 -0.53 -7.42
N ASN A 186 -13.67 0.02 -7.56
CA ASN A 186 -12.62 -0.17 -6.56
C ASN A 186 -12.92 0.56 -5.24
N MET A 187 -13.72 1.61 -5.27
CA MET A 187 -14.11 2.33 -4.07
C MET A 187 -15.11 1.49 -3.27
N SER A 188 -16.20 1.07 -3.90
CA SER A 188 -17.30 0.36 -3.23
C SER A 188 -17.11 -1.15 -3.12
N ARG A 189 -16.13 -1.72 -3.84
CA ARG A 189 -15.88 -3.16 -4.02
C ARG A 189 -17.05 -3.93 -4.65
N LYS A 190 -18.03 -3.23 -5.23
CA LYS A 190 -19.15 -3.87 -5.93
C LYS A 190 -18.68 -4.40 -7.28
N GLU A 191 -19.10 -5.61 -7.59
CA GLU A 191 -18.77 -6.30 -8.83
C GLU A 191 -20.02 -6.49 -9.71
N LYS A 192 -19.82 -6.35 -11.02
CA LYS A 192 -20.80 -6.64 -12.06
C LYS A 192 -20.19 -7.60 -13.06
N ILE A 193 -20.85 -8.73 -13.29
CA ILE A 193 -20.50 -9.64 -14.38
C ILE A 193 -20.96 -9.02 -15.70
N VAL A 194 -20.07 -9.02 -16.70
CA VAL A 194 -20.35 -8.57 -18.06
C VAL A 194 -20.07 -9.68 -19.06
N THR A 195 -20.91 -9.75 -20.08
CA THR A 195 -20.85 -10.72 -21.19
C THR A 195 -21.13 -9.98 -22.50
N GLU A 196 -21.00 -10.64 -23.64
CA GLU A 196 -21.32 -10.07 -24.96
C GLU A 196 -22.68 -9.34 -25.02
N ARG A 197 -23.68 -9.84 -24.28
CA ARG A 197 -25.04 -9.27 -24.25
C ARG A 197 -25.21 -8.09 -23.29
N SER A 198 -24.15 -7.65 -22.64
CA SER A 198 -24.20 -6.53 -21.70
C SER A 198 -24.24 -5.21 -22.47
N ASN A 199 -25.27 -4.41 -22.22
CA ASN A 199 -25.44 -3.10 -22.83
C ASN A 199 -24.68 -2.02 -22.04
N LEU A 200 -24.19 -1.01 -22.78
CA LEU A 200 -23.73 0.27 -22.25
C LEU A 200 -24.89 1.01 -21.58
#